data_AF-A0AB35F7Z8-F1
#
_entry.id   AF-A0AB35F7Z8-F1
#
_cell.length_a   1.000
_cell.length_b   1.000
_cell.length_c   1.000
_cell.angle_alpha   90.00
_cell.angle_beta   90.00
_cell.angle_gamma   90.00
#
_symmetry.space_group_name_H-M   'P 1'
#
loop_
_entity.id
_entity.type
_entity.pdbx_description
1 polymer ?
#
loop_
_entity_poly.entity_id
_entity_poly.type
_entity_poly.pdbx_seq_one_letter_code
_entity_poly.pdbx_strand_id
1 'polypeptide(L)' 'MTQKGRGFWRHLFGLLLALIATIMIVLAWQYGLDYLSGTPFEELRYVIFGVAVIGLLSALNSLTLRLMK' A
#
# COMPACT_ATOMS: atom_id res chain seq x y z
N MET A 1 30.63 13.55 -11.72
CA MET A 1 29.78 12.45 -12.25
C MET A 1 29.07 11.68 -11.11
N THR A 2 28.20 12.32 -10.32
CA THR A 2 27.57 11.66 -9.14
C THR A 2 26.05 11.88 -9.02
N GLN A 3 25.40 12.54 -9.98
CA GLN A 3 23.94 12.75 -9.95
C GLN A 3 23.09 11.62 -10.55
N LYS A 4 23.64 10.78 -11.44
CA LYS A 4 22.88 9.68 -12.08
C LYS A 4 22.51 8.56 -11.09
N GLY A 5 23.37 8.26 -10.11
CA GLY A 5 23.12 7.21 -9.13
C GLY A 5 21.92 7.51 -8.23
N ARG A 6 21.82 8.74 -7.71
CA ARG A 6 20.80 9.11 -6.73
C ARG A 6 19.36 9.01 -7.28
N GLY A 7 19.15 9.31 -8.56
CA GLY A 7 17.86 9.16 -9.23
C GLY A 7 17.45 7.68 -9.40
N PHE A 8 18.38 6.83 -9.81
CA PHE A 8 18.12 5.39 -10.02
C PHE A 8 17.69 4.68 -8.73
N TRP A 9 18.40 4.92 -7.62
CA TRP A 9 18.06 4.34 -6.31
C TRP A 9 16.69 4.78 -5.81
N ARG A 10 16.31 6.04 -6.07
CA ARG A 10 14.99 6.56 -5.72
C ARG A 10 13.87 5.88 -6.49
N HIS A 11 14.06 5.66 -7.79
CA HIS A 11 13.08 4.94 -8.61
C HIS A 11 12.96 3.47 -8.22
N LEU A 12 14.09 2.79 -7.96
CA LEU A 12 14.07 1.40 -7.52
C LEU A 12 13.37 1.23 -6.16
N PHE A 13 13.62 2.14 -5.22
CA PHE A 13 12.92 2.12 -3.92
C PHE A 13 11.41 2.33 -4.08
N GLY A 14 10.99 3.31 -4.89
CA GLY A 14 9.58 3.53 -5.18
C GLY A 14 8.92 2.31 -5.83
N LEU A 15 9.64 1.64 -6.75
CA LEU A 15 9.15 0.43 -7.42
C LEU A 15 8.98 -0.73 -6.44
N LEU A 16 9.96 -0.97 -5.57
CA LEU A 16 9.90 -2.02 -4.54
C LEU A 16 8.76 -1.75 -3.56
N LEU A 17 8.59 -0.49 -3.13
CA LEU A 17 7.52 -0.11 -2.22
C LEU A 17 6.14 -0.32 -2.85
N ALA A 18 5.98 0.06 -4.12
CA ALA A 18 4.75 -0.17 -4.87
C ALA A 18 4.44 -1.67 -5.05
N LEU A 19 5.46 -2.48 -5.30
CA LEU A 19 5.32 -3.94 -5.39
C LEU A 19 4.84 -4.53 -4.06
N ILE A 20 5.46 -4.14 -2.94
CA ILE A 20 5.06 -4.59 -1.59
C ILE A 20 3.62 -4.16 -1.29
N ALA A 21 3.27 -2.89 -1.58
CA ALA A 21 1.90 -2.40 -1.39
C ALA A 21 0.88 -3.23 -2.19
N THR A 22 1.21 -3.54 -3.44
CA THR A 22 0.35 -4.37 -4.31
C THR A 22 0.15 -5.76 -3.72
N ILE A 23 1.22 -6.42 -3.29
CA ILE A 23 1.15 -7.75 -2.66
C ILE A 23 0.27 -7.69 -1.41
N MET A 24 0.47 -6.69 -0.53
CA MET A 24 -0.33 -6.51 0.68
C MET A 24 -1.81 -6.32 0.38
N ILE A 25 -2.15 -5.52 -0.64
CA ILE A 25 -3.55 -5.29 -1.05
C ILE A 25 -4.17 -6.58 -1.57
N VAL A 26 -3.46 -7.35 -2.40
CA VAL A 26 -3.96 -8.63 -2.92
C VAL A 26 -4.17 -9.64 -1.79
N LEU A 27 -3.23 -9.75 -0.85
CA LEU A 27 -3.37 -10.64 0.31
C LEU A 27 -4.53 -10.22 1.21
N ALA A 28 -4.68 -8.92 1.45
CA ALA A 28 -5.80 -8.39 2.23
C ALA A 28 -7.15 -8.61 1.53
N TRP A 29 -7.19 -8.59 0.19
CA TRP A 29 -8.40 -8.92 -0.57
C TRP A 29 -8.74 -10.40 -0.45
N GLN A 30 -7.75 -11.29 -0.65
CA GLN A 30 -7.98 -12.74 -0.65
C GLN A 30 -8.29 -13.30 0.73
N TYR A 31 -7.63 -12.80 1.79
CA TYR A 31 -7.74 -13.38 3.13
C TYR A 31 -8.37 -12.43 4.14
N GLY A 32 -8.28 -11.11 3.94
CA GLY A 32 -8.73 -10.10 4.90
C GLY A 32 -10.25 -9.95 4.97
N LEU A 33 -10.95 -10.14 3.85
CA LEU A 33 -12.42 -10.06 3.81
C LEU A 33 -13.08 -11.19 4.59
N ASP A 34 -12.48 -12.38 4.60
CA ASP A 34 -12.98 -13.53 5.35
C ASP A 34 -12.93 -13.32 6.86
N TYR A 35 -11.98 -12.52 7.37
CA TYR A 35 -11.99 -12.11 8.79
C TYR A 35 -13.17 -11.22 9.15
N LEU A 36 -13.73 -10.51 8.16
CA LEU A 36 -14.91 -9.67 8.33
C LEU A 36 -16.21 -10.46 8.08
N SER A 37 -16.12 -11.76 7.79
CA SER A 37 -17.26 -12.62 7.41
C SER A 37 -18.38 -12.76 8.46
N GLY A 38 -18.11 -12.37 9.71
CA GLY A 38 -19.09 -12.31 10.79
C GLY A 38 -19.84 -10.97 10.92
N THR A 39 -19.51 -9.97 10.10
CA THR A 39 -20.21 -8.67 10.14
C THR A 39 -21.62 -8.79 9.53
N PRO A 40 -22.66 -8.18 10.14
CA PRO A 40 -24.05 -8.32 9.69
C PRO A 40 -24.34 -7.65 8.34
N PHE A 41 -23.44 -6.80 7.83
CA PHE A 41 -23.55 -6.16 6.52
C PHE A 41 -22.36 -6.55 5.65
N GLU A 42 -22.61 -7.35 4.62
CA GLU A 42 -21.57 -7.80 3.69
C GLU A 42 -20.94 -6.62 2.93
N GLU A 43 -21.70 -5.57 2.63
CA GLU A 43 -21.17 -4.39 1.92
C GLU A 43 -20.15 -3.63 2.76
N LEU A 44 -20.30 -3.65 4.10
CA LEU A 44 -19.44 -2.92 5.01
C LEU A 44 -17.99 -3.44 4.96
N ARG A 45 -17.79 -4.72 4.64
CA ARG A 45 -16.47 -5.34 4.52
C ARG A 45 -15.65 -4.70 3.41
N TYR A 46 -16.29 -4.43 2.27
CA TYR A 46 -15.66 -3.78 1.13
C TYR A 46 -15.37 -2.31 1.40
N VAL A 47 -16.24 -1.63 2.17
CA VAL A 47 -16.00 -0.25 2.60
C VAL A 47 -14.79 -0.19 3.54
N ILE A 48 -14.71 -1.08 4.54
CA ILE A 48 -13.57 -1.17 5.47
C ILE A 48 -12.28 -1.47 4.70
N PHE A 49 -12.34 -2.43 3.76
CA PHE A 49 -11.21 -2.74 2.89
C PHE A 49 -10.77 -1.51 2.08
N GLY A 50 -11.71 -0.79 1.45
CA GLY A 50 -11.40 0.43 0.69
C GLY A 50 -10.73 1.50 1.55
N VAL A 51 -11.24 1.76 2.75
CA VAL A 51 -10.62 2.70 3.70
C VAL A 51 -9.22 2.24 4.12
N ALA A 52 -9.04 0.95 4.40
CA ALA A 52 -7.74 0.40 4.77
C ALA A 52 -6.71 0.53 3.64
N VAL A 53 -7.10 0.25 2.39
CA VAL A 53 -6.23 0.40 1.22
C VAL A 53 -5.84 1.86 1.00
N ILE A 54 -6.79 2.79 1.06
CA ILE A 54 -6.52 4.23 0.94
C ILE A 54 -5.58 4.70 2.06
N GLY A 55 -5.85 4.27 3.31
CA GLY A 55 -5.01 4.57 4.47
C GLY A 55 -3.58 4.07 4.30
N LEU A 56 -3.40 2.82 3.86
CA LEU A 56 -2.09 2.23 3.58
C LEU A 56 -1.34 3.03 2.51
N LEU A 57 -1.97 3.30 1.37
CA LEU A 57 -1.35 4.04 0.28
C LEU A 57 -0.98 5.46 0.69
N SER A 58 -1.83 6.13 1.47
CA SER A 58 -1.55 7.47 2.00
C SER A 58 -0.38 7.46 2.97
N ALA A 59 -0.30 6.45 3.86
CA ALA A 59 0.82 6.29 4.78
C ALA A 59 2.14 6.03 4.04
N LEU A 60 2.13 5.15 3.04
CA LEU A 60 3.30 4.86 2.20
C LEU A 60 3.73 6.08 1.39
N ASN A 61 2.80 6.87 0.85
CA ASN A 61 3.11 8.12 0.16
C ASN A 61 3.76 9.14 1.11
N SER A 62 3.19 9.33 2.30
CA SER A 62 3.76 10.21 3.33
C SER A 62 5.17 9.76 3.77
N LEU A 63 5.36 8.46 3.97
CA LEU A 63 6.67 7.87 4.30
C LEU A 63 7.68 8.12 3.17
N THR A 64 7.26 7.89 1.93
CA THR A 64 8.08 8.13 0.74
C THR A 64 8.50 9.59 0.64
N LEU A 65 7.56 10.52 0.82
CA LEU A 65 7.85 11.96 0.80
C LEU A 65 8.81 12.39 1.92
N ARG A 66 8.75 11.75 3.10
CA ARG A 66 9.68 12.02 4.21
C ARG A 66 11.07 11.43 3.97
N LEU A 67 11.16 10.22 3.43
CA LEU A 67 12.43 9.51 3.22
C LEU A 67 13.17 9.97 1.96
N MET A 68 12.45 10.48 0.97
CA MET A 68 13.02 10.99 -0.30
C MET A 68 13.23 12.50 -0.32
N LYS A 69 12.98 13.18 0.81
CA LYS A 69 13.31 14.59 1.01
C LYS A 69 14.82 14.76 1.17
#